data_AF-A0A6B3F5V1-F1
#
_entry.id   AF-A0A6B3F5V1-F1
#
_cell.length_a   1.000
_cell.length_b   1.000
_cell.length_c   1.000
_cell.angle_alpha   90.00
_cell.angle_beta   90.00
_cell.angle_gamma   90.00
#
_symmetry.space_group_name_H-M   'P 1'
#
loop_
_entity.id
_entity.type
_entity.pdbx_description
1 polymer ?
#
loop_
_entity_poly.entity_id
_entity_poly.type
_entity_poly.pdbx_seq_one_letter_code
_entity_poly.pdbx_strand_id
1 'polypeptide(L)'
;REAARVLRPGGIYLANLADSAPFAFLGAQLATLGTAFAHLALLAEPAVLRGRRFGNVVVLASAAPLPTEGLARRCAQDAFPARLVEERDAIEALRGTARPVRDGESTPSPLPP
;
A
#
# COMPACT_ATOMS: atom_id res chain seq x y z
N ARG A 1 8.68 -9.49 -8.18
CA ARG A 1 10.10 -9.11 -8.47
C ARG A 1 10.27 -8.52 -9.87
N GLU A 2 9.58 -9.04 -10.89
CA GLU A 2 9.65 -8.48 -12.25
C GLU A 2 9.38 -6.98 -12.34
N ALA A 3 8.36 -6.48 -11.62
CA ALA A 3 8.07 -5.04 -11.58
C ALA A 3 9.28 -4.21 -11.11
N ALA A 4 9.97 -4.63 -10.04
CA ALA A 4 11.15 -3.92 -9.53
C ALA A 4 12.30 -3.93 -10.55
N ARG A 5 12.49 -5.03 -11.29
CA ARG A 5 13.55 -5.19 -12.30
C ARG A 5 13.41 -4.22 -13.47
N VAL A 6 12.19 -3.90 -13.87
CA VAL A 6 11.92 -3.06 -15.06
C VAL A 6 11.77 -1.57 -14.74
N LEU A 7 11.75 -1.21 -13.45
CA LEU A 7 11.75 0.20 -13.05
C LEU A 7 13.13 0.81 -13.26
N ARG A 8 13.14 2.03 -13.80
CA ARG A 8 14.35 2.88 -13.80
C ARG A 8 14.83 3.15 -12.36
N PRO A 9 16.10 3.54 -12.15
CA PRO A 9 16.54 4.04 -10.86
C PRO A 9 15.61 5.15 -10.33
N GLY A 10 15.14 5.01 -9.09
CA GLY A 10 14.15 5.91 -8.49
C GLY A 10 12.71 5.77 -9.02
N GLY A 11 12.43 4.75 -9.83
CA GLY A 11 11.07 4.44 -10.29
C GLY A 11 10.16 4.02 -9.14
N ILE A 12 8.88 4.37 -9.24
CA ILE A 12 7.86 4.09 -8.23
C ILE A 12 6.87 3.10 -8.81
N TYR A 13 6.65 2.00 -8.09
CA TYR A 13 5.55 1.08 -8.31
C TYR A 13 4.32 1.57 -7.55
N LEU A 14 3.17 1.59 -8.22
CA LEU A 14 1.88 1.92 -7.62
C LEU A 14 0.94 0.73 -7.77
N ALA A 15 0.28 0.36 -6.68
CA ALA A 15 -0.82 -0.60 -6.69
C ALA A 15 -2.05 -0.03 -5.99
N ASN A 16 -3.17 -0.03 -6.70
CA ASN A 16 -4.48 0.27 -6.11
C ASN A 16 -5.09 -1.05 -5.61
N LEU A 17 -5.25 -1.16 -4.29
CA LEU A 17 -5.79 -2.35 -3.63
C LEU A 17 -7.12 -1.98 -2.98
N ALA A 18 -8.07 -2.90 -2.95
CA ALA A 18 -9.31 -2.74 -2.20
C ALA A 18 -9.33 -3.72 -1.02
N ASP A 19 -9.62 -3.23 0.18
CA ASP A 19 -9.69 -4.07 1.37
C ASP A 19 -10.49 -3.39 2.50
N SER A 20 -10.76 -4.14 3.55
CA SER A 20 -11.26 -3.64 4.84
C SER A 20 -10.55 -4.36 5.98
N ALA A 21 -10.71 -3.89 7.22
CA ALA A 21 -10.25 -4.64 8.38
C ALA A 21 -10.77 -6.10 8.33
N PRO A 22 -9.93 -7.10 8.63
CA PRO A 22 -8.61 -7.02 9.27
C PRO A 22 -7.41 -6.81 8.31
N PHE A 23 -7.64 -6.36 7.08
CA PHE A 23 -6.61 -6.05 6.07
C PHE A 23 -5.76 -7.26 5.63
N ALA A 24 -6.39 -8.43 5.52
CA ALA A 24 -5.68 -9.65 5.16
C ALA A 24 -5.06 -9.55 3.75
N PHE A 25 -5.78 -8.94 2.79
CA PHE A 25 -5.30 -8.80 1.42
C PHE A 25 -4.19 -7.75 1.35
N LEU A 26 -4.43 -6.55 1.90
CA LEU A 26 -3.43 -5.50 1.99
C LEU A 26 -2.15 -5.99 2.69
N GLY A 27 -2.27 -6.68 3.83
CA GLY A 27 -1.13 -7.17 4.58
C GLY A 27 -0.27 -8.14 3.78
N ALA A 28 -0.89 -9.07 3.04
CA ALA A 28 -0.19 -9.97 2.12
C ALA A 28 0.52 -9.21 0.98
N GLN A 29 -0.10 -8.17 0.42
CA GLN A 29 0.54 -7.33 -0.59
C GLN A 29 1.73 -6.54 -0.02
N LEU A 30 1.61 -5.98 1.18
CA LEU A 30 2.71 -5.28 1.86
C LEU A 30 3.89 -6.21 2.14
N ALA A 31 3.61 -7.43 2.62
CA ALA A 31 4.63 -8.45 2.82
C ALA A 31 5.34 -8.79 1.51
N THR A 32 4.59 -8.93 0.41
CA THR A 32 5.12 -9.25 -0.91
C THR A 32 5.99 -8.12 -1.47
N LEU A 33 5.48 -6.89 -1.46
CA LEU A 33 6.19 -5.72 -1.97
C LEU A 33 7.46 -5.43 -1.15
N GLY A 34 7.41 -5.63 0.17
CA GLY A 34 8.59 -5.49 1.05
C GLY A 34 9.73 -6.45 0.72
N THR A 35 9.50 -7.55 -0.02
CA THR A 35 10.58 -8.42 -0.49
C THR A 35 11.39 -7.86 -1.66
N ALA A 36 10.87 -6.82 -2.33
CA ALA A 36 11.44 -6.27 -3.56
C ALA A 36 11.75 -4.77 -3.46
N PHE A 37 11.13 -4.05 -2.52
CA PHE A 37 11.26 -2.60 -2.36
C PHE A 37 11.64 -2.24 -0.92
N ALA A 38 12.55 -1.28 -0.77
CA ALA A 38 13.05 -0.82 0.53
C ALA A 38 12.13 0.22 1.18
N HIS A 39 11.40 0.98 0.36
CA HIS A 39 10.53 2.06 0.79
C HIS A 39 9.09 1.78 0.37
N LEU A 40 8.18 1.82 1.34
CA LEU A 40 6.74 1.70 1.13
C LEU A 40 6.04 2.91 1.75
N ALA A 41 4.94 3.35 1.13
CA ALA A 41 4.00 4.30 1.70
C ALA A 41 2.58 3.96 1.24
N LEU A 42 1.57 4.44 1.97
CA LEU A 42 0.16 4.20 1.68
C LEU A 42 -0.62 5.50 1.57
N LEU A 43 -1.57 5.53 0.65
CA LEU A 43 -2.61 6.55 0.57
C LEU A 43 -3.97 5.88 0.69
N ALA A 44 -4.74 6.28 1.68
CA ALA A 44 -6.11 5.80 1.86
C ALA A 44 -6.94 6.77 2.68
N GLU A 45 -8.26 6.71 2.51
CA GLU A 45 -9.16 7.50 3.34
C GLU A 45 -9.08 7.10 4.82
N PRO A 46 -9.17 8.06 5.76
CA PRO A 46 -9.04 7.76 7.19
C PRO A 46 -10.04 6.73 7.74
N ALA A 47 -11.25 6.64 7.15
CA ALA A 47 -12.24 5.65 7.55
C ALA A 47 -11.83 4.22 7.12
N VAL A 48 -11.18 4.08 5.96
CA VAL A 48 -10.61 2.80 5.49
C VAL A 48 -9.49 2.41 6.43
N LEU A 49 -8.50 3.29 6.68
CA LEU A 49 -7.36 2.98 7.56
C LEU A 49 -7.75 2.60 9.00
N ARG A 50 -8.89 3.10 9.48
CA ARG A 50 -9.44 2.73 10.80
C ARG A 50 -10.32 1.48 10.78
N GLY A 51 -10.43 0.80 9.64
CA GLY A 51 -11.24 -0.41 9.49
C GLY A 51 -12.75 -0.17 9.57
N ARG A 52 -13.21 1.08 9.42
CA ARG A 52 -14.63 1.44 9.57
C ARG A 52 -15.46 1.21 8.32
N ARG A 53 -14.81 1.02 7.17
CA ARG A 53 -15.46 0.67 5.90
C ARG A 53 -14.49 -0.01 4.94
N PHE A 54 -15.06 -0.68 3.96
CA PHE A 54 -14.36 -1.12 2.76
C PHE A 54 -13.92 0.07 1.90
N GLY A 55 -12.74 -0.01 1.31
CA GLY A 55 -12.29 0.99 0.35
C GLY A 55 -10.90 0.73 -0.22
N ASN A 56 -10.43 1.70 -1.00
CA ASN A 56 -9.16 1.59 -1.70
C ASN A 56 -7.99 2.07 -0.82
N VAL A 57 -6.86 1.41 -1.00
CA VAL A 57 -5.55 1.76 -0.46
C VAL A 57 -4.57 1.73 -1.63
N VAL A 58 -3.97 2.88 -1.94
CA VAL A 58 -2.90 2.96 -2.93
C VAL A 58 -1.57 2.74 -2.21
N VAL A 59 -0.85 1.70 -2.61
CA VAL A 59 0.50 1.41 -2.12
C VAL A 59 1.51 2.01 -3.09
N LEU A 60 2.46 2.77 -2.54
CA LEU A 60 3.64 3.26 -3.23
C LEU A 60 4.83 2.41 -2.81
N ALA A 61 5.63 1.95 -3.76
CA ALA A 61 6.82 1.16 -3.48
C ALA A 61 8.02 1.57 -4.35
N SER A 62 9.20 1.68 -3.75
CA SER A 62 10.43 2.05 -4.46
C SER A 62 11.67 1.46 -3.80
N ALA A 63 12.72 1.25 -4.60
CA ALA A 63 14.05 0.92 -4.11
C ALA A 63 14.81 2.15 -3.56
N ALA A 64 14.36 3.36 -3.87
CA ALA A 64 14.89 4.63 -3.37
C ALA A 64 13.84 5.36 -2.51
N PRO A 65 14.23 6.35 -1.69
CA PRO A 65 13.29 7.14 -0.90
C PRO A 65 12.15 7.70 -1.77
N LEU A 66 10.93 7.66 -1.24
CA LEU A 66 9.75 8.13 -1.96
C LEU A 66 9.70 9.68 -1.94
N PRO A 67 9.44 10.33 -3.09
CA PRO A 67 9.33 11.79 -3.17
C PRO A 67 7.93 12.24 -2.72
N THR A 68 7.65 12.14 -1.42
CA THR A 68 6.34 12.42 -0.82
C THR A 68 6.15 13.87 -0.36
N GLU A 69 7.13 14.73 -0.61
CA GLU A 69 7.07 16.14 -0.22
C GLU A 69 5.79 16.82 -0.73
N GLY A 70 5.00 17.37 0.20
CA GLY A 70 3.74 18.03 -0.11
C GLY A 70 2.59 17.11 -0.54
N LEU A 71 2.82 15.80 -0.68
CA LEU A 71 1.80 14.84 -1.12
C LEU A 71 0.66 14.73 -0.11
N ALA A 72 0.98 14.62 1.19
CA ALA A 72 -0.01 14.58 2.26
C ALA A 72 -0.96 15.79 2.22
N ARG A 73 -0.41 17.00 2.00
CA ARG A 73 -1.20 18.24 1.91
C ARG A 73 -2.14 18.21 0.70
N ARG A 74 -1.65 17.77 -0.46
CA ARG A 74 -2.47 17.70 -1.69
C ARG A 74 -3.60 16.68 -1.53
N CYS A 75 -3.31 15.49 -1.00
CA CYS A 75 -4.31 14.46 -0.76
C CYS A 75 -5.37 14.87 0.27
N ALA A 76 -5.01 15.70 1.25
CA ALA A 76 -5.96 16.26 2.21
C ALA A 76 -6.93 17.29 1.60
N GLN A 77 -6.60 17.84 0.41
CA GLN A 77 -7.41 18.82 -0.31
C GLN A 77 -8.32 18.19 -1.39
N ASP A 78 -8.21 16.88 -1.62
CA ASP A 78 -9.06 16.18 -2.58
C ASP A 78 -10.53 16.13 -2.11
N ALA A 79 -11.46 15.96 -3.06
CA ALA A 79 -12.89 15.81 -2.76
C ALA A 79 -13.17 14.66 -1.78
N PHE A 80 -12.32 13.63 -1.79
CA PHE A 80 -12.28 12.56 -0.81
C PHE A 80 -10.88 12.54 -0.15
N PRO A 81 -10.71 13.21 1.00
CA PRO A 81 -9.39 13.38 1.61
C PRO A 81 -8.72 12.04 1.96
N ALA A 82 -7.54 11.80 1.39
CA ALA A 82 -6.71 10.65 1.71
C ALA A 82 -5.58 11.02 2.68
N ARG A 83 -5.23 10.08 3.56
CA ARG A 83 -4.09 10.18 4.46
C ARG A 83 -2.90 9.45 3.86
N LEU A 84 -1.75 10.11 3.86
CA LEU A 84 -0.45 9.51 3.62
C LEU A 84 0.05 8.84 4.90
N VAL A 85 0.53 7.60 4.77
CA VAL A 85 1.17 6.82 5.84
C VAL A 85 2.55 6.40 5.35
N GLU A 86 3.57 6.83 6.08
CA GLU A 86 5.00 6.56 5.76
C GLU A 86 5.73 5.93 6.94
N GLU A 87 5.14 6.04 8.14
CA GLU A 87 5.70 5.51 9.36
C GLU A 87 5.80 3.99 9.26
N ARG A 88 7.04 3.48 9.36
CA ARG A 88 7.33 2.04 9.27
C ARG A 88 6.45 1.23 10.20
N ASP A 89 6.28 1.65 11.45
CA ASP A 89 5.50 0.93 12.45
C ASP A 89 4.02 0.82 12.06
N ALA A 90 3.45 1.84 11.41
CA ALA A 90 2.08 1.81 10.95
C ALA A 90 1.90 0.84 9.76
N ILE A 91 2.88 0.82 8.84
CA ILE A 91 2.88 -0.11 7.70
C ILE A 91 3.09 -1.56 8.18
N GLU A 92 3.98 -1.78 9.15
CA GLU A 92 4.19 -3.10 9.77
C GLU A 92 2.96 -3.58 10.53
N ALA A 93 2.24 -2.68 11.22
CA ALA A 93 0.97 -3.02 11.87
C ALA A 93 -0.10 -3.48 10.87
N LEU A 94 -0.20 -2.83 9.70
CA LEU A 94 -1.11 -3.25 8.61
C LEU A 94 -0.64 -4.54 7.92
N ARG A 95 0.67 -4.76 7.81
CA ARG A 95 1.23 -6.04 7.34
C ARG A 95 0.87 -7.18 8.29
N GLY A 96 0.92 -6.92 9.60
CA GLY A 96 0.69 -7.92 10.64
C GLY A 96 1.61 -9.14 10.46
N THR A 97 1.03 -10.33 10.58
CA THR A 97 1.74 -11.61 10.44
C THR A 97 1.69 -12.17 9.01
N ALA A 98 1.19 -11.39 8.05
CA ALA A 98 1.04 -11.83 6.68
C ALA A 98 2.38 -12.21 6.05
N ARG A 99 2.34 -13.22 5.17
CA ARG A 99 3.49 -13.72 4.42
C ARG A 99 3.41 -13.24 2.97
N PRO A 100 4.57 -13.12 2.28
CA PRO A 100 4.58 -12.83 0.85
C PRO A 100 3.77 -13.87 0.06
N VAL A 101 2.97 -13.38 -0.88
CA VAL A 101 2.20 -14.19 -1.83
C VAL A 101 3.16 -14.75 -2.87
N ARG A 102 3.11 -16.06 -3.13
CA ARG A 102 3.92 -16.72 -4.15
C ARG A 102 3.19 -16.80 -5.49
N ASP A 103 3.96 -17.05 -6.54
CA ASP A 103 3.39 -17.31 -7.87
C ASP A 103 2.44 -18.52 -7.79
N GLY A 104 1.23 -18.36 -8.36
CA GLY A 104 0.17 -19.36 -8.28
C GLY A 104 -0.73 -19.28 -7.03
N GLU A 105 -0.37 -18.49 -6.03
CA GLU A 105 -1.17 -18.25 -4.81
C GLU A 105 -1.93 -16.91 -4.85
N SER A 106 -1.83 -16.17 -5.97
CA SER A 106 -2.47 -14.87 -6.12
C SER A 106 -3.99 -15.01 -6.18
N THR A 107 -4.67 -14.19 -5.39
CA THR A 107 -6.11 -13.99 -5.44
C THR A 107 -6.42 -12.58 -5.94
N PRO A 108 -7.59 -12.36 -6.57
CA PRO A 108 -8.06 -11.01 -6.87
C PRO A 108 -8.24 -10.21 -5.57
N SER A 109 -8.15 -8.88 -5.68
CA SER A 109 -8.53 -8.04 -4.55
C SER A 109 -9.98 -8.33 -4.16
N PRO A 110 -10.31 -8.28 -2.86
CA PRO A 110 -11.67 -8.42 -2.37
C PRO A 110 -12.68 -7.56 -3.13
N LEU A 111 -13.90 -8.09 -3.27
CA LEU A 111 -15.04 -7.32 -3.76
C LEU A 111 -15.69 -6.58 -2.59
N PRO A 112 -16.29 -5.39 -2.82
CA PRO A 112 -17.14 -4.75 -1.83
C PRO A 112 -18.26 -5.70 -1.35
N PRO A 113 -18.70 -5.59 -0.08
CA PRO A 113 -19.83 -6.35 0.45
C PRO A 113 -21.17 -5.96 -0.19
#